data_AF-A0A3B1BXI4-F1
#
_entry.id   AF-A0A3B1BXI4-F1
#
_cell.length_a   1.000
_cell.length_b   1.000
_cell.length_c   1.000
_cell.angle_alpha   90.00
_cell.angle_beta   90.00
_cell.angle_gamma   90.00
#
_symmetry.space_group_name_H-M   'P 1'
#
loop_
_entity.id
_entity.type
_entity.pdbx_description
1 polymer ?
#
loop_
_entity_poly.entity_id
_entity_poly.type
_entity_poly.pdbx_seq_one_letter_code
_entity_poly.pdbx_strand_id
1 'polypeptide(L)'
;MRDKETLTILGLAPRQWLVKIIGLCIGLGIVIIGTQKTGFPVIFTKLFSIYVVACFLFYVLIDLPPMKPLSGGRAFAYALITFLGFSFLYSTVARMLPQFNPKFEIAKINKPPLDLGTAIGPEAIAAGMEIFEENKCFNCHKAAGKGSSMRGPNFDLWQIGLMPRHELKEEIFDPRKKFALGFTDDKSKKAMPTYYSEEIPEAELQALLSFLQSLWSKDKMPMRGKEDGETPMVPWDKDPEMIAIGQKAFEGTLYEDLNCAACHGKDGVPLMDGARDLRDPNAESKHHERKLKDWTDADWFHSVSVGVEDTPMMPWLEDYPPRALWLAIAYAKQFHLK
;
A
#
# COMPACT_ATOMS: atom_id res chain seq x y z
N MET A 1 36.12 55.43 -33.89
CA MET A 1 35.79 54.58 -32.73
C MET A 1 35.60 53.17 -33.25
N ARG A 2 36.49 52.24 -32.90
CA ARG A 2 36.49 50.86 -33.41
C ARG A 2 35.52 50.06 -32.54
N ASP A 3 34.40 49.62 -33.11
CA ASP A 3 33.46 48.73 -32.46
C ASP A 3 34.20 47.46 -32.02
N LYS A 4 34.10 47.13 -30.72
CA LYS A 4 34.59 45.86 -30.21
C LYS A 4 33.62 44.79 -30.71
N GLU A 5 34.03 44.02 -31.72
CA GLU A 5 33.35 42.77 -32.09
C GLU A 5 33.23 41.92 -30.83
N THR A 6 32.00 41.82 -30.31
CA THR A 6 31.72 40.96 -29.17
C THR A 6 31.77 39.53 -29.68
N LEU A 7 32.72 38.73 -29.16
CA LEU A 7 32.81 37.30 -29.49
C LEU A 7 31.46 36.65 -29.21
N THR A 8 30.81 36.17 -30.27
CA THR A 8 29.56 35.40 -30.20
C THR A 8 29.91 33.92 -30.15
N ILE A 9 29.15 33.16 -29.37
CA ILE A 9 29.27 31.70 -29.28
C ILE A 9 28.03 31.12 -29.95
N LEU A 10 28.21 30.38 -31.05
CA LEU A 10 27.12 29.86 -31.88
C LEU A 10 26.15 30.97 -32.36
N GLY A 11 26.67 32.17 -32.64
CA GLY A 11 25.86 33.30 -33.11
C GLY A 11 25.08 34.04 -32.02
N LEU A 12 25.20 33.64 -30.76
CA LEU A 12 24.59 34.31 -29.61
C LEU A 12 25.63 35.11 -28.81
N ALA A 13 25.23 36.29 -28.34
CA ALA A 13 26.05 37.12 -27.48
C ALA A 13 26.19 36.51 -26.07
N PRO A 14 27.29 36.77 -25.33
CA PRO A 14 27.48 36.27 -23.97
C PRO A 14 26.32 36.58 -23.02
N ARG A 15 25.69 37.75 -23.17
CA ARG A 15 24.50 38.14 -22.39
C ARG A 15 23.29 37.23 -22.67
N GLN A 16 23.08 36.81 -23.91
CA GLN A 16 21.98 35.90 -24.27
C GLN A 16 22.20 34.51 -23.67
N TRP A 17 23.43 34.00 -23.73
CA TRP A 17 23.81 32.76 -23.05
C TRP A 17 23.59 32.83 -21.54
N LEU A 18 24.01 33.93 -20.91
CA LEU A 18 23.82 34.14 -19.48
C LEU A 18 22.33 34.07 -19.10
N VAL A 19 21.46 34.76 -19.83
CA VAL A 19 20.00 34.74 -19.58
C VAL A 19 19.44 33.33 -19.71
N LYS A 20 19.83 32.59 -20.76
CA LYS A 20 19.32 31.22 -20.99
C LYS A 20 19.80 30.24 -19.91
N ILE A 21 21.07 30.33 -19.49
CA ILE A 21 21.63 29.48 -18.41
C ILE A 21 20.95 29.80 -17.07
N ILE A 22 20.74 31.08 -16.75
CA ILE A 22 19.98 31.48 -15.56
C ILE A 22 18.57 30.89 -15.62
N GLY A 23 17.89 30.98 -16.76
CA GLY A 23 16.57 30.38 -16.97
C GLY A 23 16.56 28.86 -16.76
N LEU A 24 17.57 28.14 -17.27
CA LEU A 24 17.73 26.70 -17.05
C LEU A 24 17.91 26.36 -15.56
N CYS A 25 18.80 27.07 -14.87
CA CYS A 25 19.06 26.86 -13.44
C CYS A 25 17.80 27.11 -12.60
N ILE A 26 17.07 28.18 -12.88
CA ILE A 26 15.80 28.51 -12.21
C ILE A 26 14.76 27.41 -12.49
N GLY A 27 14.57 27.03 -13.75
CA GLY A 27 13.61 26.00 -14.13
C GLY A 27 13.88 24.64 -13.47
N LEU A 28 15.15 24.21 -13.46
CA LEU A 28 15.56 22.98 -12.77
C LEU A 28 15.34 23.09 -11.26
N GLY A 29 15.71 24.22 -10.65
CA GLY A 29 15.50 24.46 -9.23
C GLY A 29 14.02 24.38 -8.83
N ILE A 30 13.13 25.01 -9.60
CA ILE A 30 11.67 24.96 -9.38
C ILE A 30 11.15 23.53 -9.48
N VAL A 31 11.54 22.77 -10.52
CA VAL A 31 11.08 21.39 -10.71
C VAL A 31 11.56 20.47 -9.61
N ILE A 32 12.85 20.56 -9.23
CA ILE A 32 13.43 19.71 -8.20
C ILE A 32 12.78 20.00 -6.84
N ILE A 33 12.75 21.27 -6.42
CA ILE A 33 12.17 21.67 -5.13
C ILE A 33 10.66 21.39 -5.11
N GLY A 34 9.96 21.71 -6.20
CA GLY A 34 8.52 21.51 -6.33
C GLY A 34 8.12 20.04 -6.21
N THR A 35 8.80 19.16 -6.95
CA THR A 35 8.52 17.70 -6.92
C THR A 35 8.86 17.07 -5.58
N GLN A 36 9.94 17.48 -4.94
CA GLN A 36 10.30 17.00 -3.60
C GLN A 36 9.26 17.44 -2.56
N LYS A 37 8.80 18.69 -2.61
CA LYS A 37 7.80 19.22 -1.68
C LYS A 37 6.43 18.56 -1.83
N THR A 38 6.06 18.17 -3.04
CA THR A 38 4.77 17.49 -3.32
C THR A 38 4.83 15.97 -3.18
N GLY A 39 5.98 15.41 -2.81
CA GLY A 39 6.13 13.97 -2.58
C GLY A 39 6.12 13.11 -3.85
N PHE A 40 6.49 13.68 -5.01
CA PHE A 40 6.58 12.89 -6.24
C PHE A 40 7.70 11.86 -6.17
N PRO A 41 7.52 10.65 -6.74
CA PRO A 41 8.59 9.68 -6.88
C PRO A 41 9.78 10.23 -7.69
N VAL A 42 11.00 9.83 -7.32
CA VAL A 42 12.27 10.33 -7.89
C VAL A 42 12.32 10.21 -9.42
N ILE A 43 11.68 9.19 -10.00
CA ILE A 43 11.63 9.00 -11.45
C ILE A 43 10.94 10.17 -12.17
N PHE A 44 9.91 10.75 -11.57
CA PHE A 44 9.20 11.90 -12.15
C PHE A 44 10.03 13.19 -12.03
N THR A 45 10.76 13.38 -10.92
CA THR A 45 11.72 14.50 -10.81
C THR A 45 12.78 14.44 -11.91
N LYS A 46 13.31 13.24 -12.21
CA LYS A 46 14.26 13.04 -13.32
C LYS A 46 13.60 13.34 -14.67
N LEU A 47 12.41 12.79 -14.91
CA LEU A 47 11.67 12.98 -16.16
C LEU A 47 11.38 14.47 -16.43
N PHE A 48 10.82 15.19 -15.45
CA PHE A 48 10.52 16.62 -15.60
C PHE A 48 11.78 17.46 -15.78
N SER A 49 12.88 17.13 -15.10
CA SER A 49 14.17 17.80 -15.30
C SER A 49 14.69 17.64 -16.73
N ILE A 50 14.52 16.46 -17.35
CA ILE A 50 14.87 16.23 -18.77
C ILE A 50 14.04 17.15 -19.68
N TYR A 51 12.74 17.31 -19.41
CA TYR A 51 11.89 18.23 -20.17
C TYR A 51 12.35 19.69 -20.05
N VAL A 52 12.78 20.15 -18.86
CA VAL A 52 13.32 21.50 -18.69
C VAL A 52 14.57 21.71 -19.56
N VAL A 53 15.47 20.72 -19.59
CA VAL A 53 16.67 20.77 -20.46
C VAL A 53 16.27 20.78 -21.94
N ALA A 54 15.30 19.96 -22.35
CA ALA A 54 14.82 19.96 -23.73
C ALA A 54 14.19 21.31 -24.14
N CYS A 55 13.38 21.91 -23.27
CA CYS A 55 12.82 23.24 -23.48
C CYS A 55 13.93 24.32 -23.57
N PHE A 56 14.97 24.22 -22.75
CA PHE A 56 16.14 25.10 -22.86
C PHE A 56 16.83 24.97 -24.22
N LEU A 57 17.07 23.74 -24.70
CA LEU A 57 17.67 23.52 -26.02
C LEU A 57 16.79 24.06 -27.16
N PHE A 58 15.47 23.91 -27.05
CA PHE A 58 14.52 24.49 -27.99
C PHE A 58 14.55 26.03 -27.97
N TYR A 59 14.67 26.64 -26.79
CA TYR A 59 14.79 28.09 -26.65
C TYR A 59 16.12 28.63 -27.15
N VAL A 60 17.20 27.84 -27.07
CA VAL A 60 18.46 28.17 -27.76
C VAL A 60 18.23 28.12 -29.27
N LEU A 61 17.60 27.04 -29.77
CA LEU A 61 17.37 26.82 -31.21
C LEU A 61 16.59 27.96 -31.89
N ILE A 62 15.54 28.50 -31.24
CA ILE A 62 14.74 29.60 -31.78
C ILE A 62 15.56 30.89 -31.99
N ASP A 63 16.51 31.15 -31.09
CA ASP A 63 17.33 32.37 -31.13
C ASP A 63 18.58 32.21 -32.00
N LEU A 64 18.88 30.99 -32.48
CA LEU A 64 19.98 30.79 -33.41
C LEU A 64 19.66 31.48 -34.75
N PRO A 65 20.65 32.13 -35.38
CA PRO A 65 20.44 32.77 -36.67
C PRO A 65 19.96 31.74 -37.72
N PRO A 66 19.01 32.12 -38.59
CA PRO A 66 18.49 31.21 -39.60
C PRO A 66 19.61 30.75 -40.53
N MET A 67 19.68 29.45 -40.77
CA MET A 67 20.62 28.91 -41.75
C MET A 67 20.22 29.34 -43.17
N LYS A 68 21.21 29.51 -44.05
CA LYS A 68 20.94 29.73 -45.48
C LYS A 68 20.17 28.51 -46.03
N PRO A 69 19.15 28.71 -46.88
CA PRO A 69 18.37 27.61 -47.43
C PRO A 69 19.29 26.65 -48.19
N LEU A 70 19.29 25.38 -47.76
CA LEU A 70 20.01 24.30 -48.43
C LEU A 70 19.13 23.76 -49.56
N SER A 71 19.70 23.58 -50.75
CA SER A 71 18.99 23.02 -51.90
C SER A 71 19.82 21.94 -52.61
N GLY A 72 19.15 21.16 -53.47
CA GLY A 72 19.77 20.09 -54.24
C GLY A 72 20.32 18.94 -53.39
N GLY A 73 21.37 18.26 -53.90
CA GLY A 73 21.92 17.05 -53.27
C GLY A 73 22.49 17.26 -51.85
N ARG A 74 22.92 18.48 -51.50
CA ARG A 74 23.37 18.80 -50.14
C ARG A 74 22.22 18.74 -49.15
N ALA A 75 21.05 19.28 -49.49
CA ALA A 75 19.87 19.22 -48.61
C ALA A 75 19.47 17.76 -48.33
N PHE A 76 19.51 16.90 -49.35
CA PHE A 76 19.26 15.46 -49.20
C PHE A 76 20.28 14.78 -48.27
N ALA A 77 21.58 15.08 -48.44
CA ALA A 77 22.63 14.53 -47.58
C ALA A 77 22.46 14.92 -46.11
N TYR A 78 22.17 16.20 -45.82
CA TYR A 78 21.90 16.66 -44.45
C TYR A 78 20.66 15.98 -43.86
N ALA A 79 19.56 15.88 -44.63
CA ALA A 79 18.36 15.18 -44.17
C ALA A 79 18.64 13.70 -43.84
N LEU A 80 19.41 13.01 -44.70
CA LEU A 80 19.78 11.61 -44.47
C LEU A 80 20.67 11.45 -43.23
N ILE A 81 21.68 12.31 -43.07
CA ILE A 81 22.57 12.28 -41.89
C ILE A 81 21.77 12.53 -40.60
N THR A 82 20.89 13.53 -40.61
CA THR A 82 20.02 13.83 -39.46
C THR A 82 19.08 12.66 -39.16
N PHE A 83 18.46 12.07 -40.18
CA PHE A 83 17.58 10.90 -40.02
C PHE A 83 18.34 9.71 -39.41
N LEU A 84 19.52 9.38 -39.94
CA LEU A 84 20.35 8.28 -39.43
C LEU A 84 20.85 8.57 -38.01
N GLY A 85 21.25 9.80 -37.73
CA GLY A 85 21.71 10.22 -36.40
C GLY A 85 20.61 10.10 -35.33
N PHE A 86 19.41 10.64 -35.61
CA PHE A 86 18.27 10.49 -34.72
C PHE A 86 17.80 9.04 -34.62
N SER A 87 17.78 8.28 -35.72
CA SER A 87 17.41 6.86 -35.70
C SER A 87 18.36 6.04 -34.83
N PHE A 88 19.67 6.31 -34.92
CA PHE A 88 20.67 5.69 -34.06
C PHE A 88 20.49 6.07 -32.59
N LEU A 89 20.26 7.36 -32.29
CA LEU A 89 19.98 7.84 -30.95
C LEU A 89 18.75 7.17 -30.35
N TYR A 90 17.62 7.18 -31.06
CA TYR A 90 16.38 6.54 -30.62
C TYR A 90 16.56 5.04 -30.40
N SER A 91 17.23 4.34 -31.32
CA SER A 91 17.47 2.90 -31.18
C SER A 91 18.37 2.58 -29.99
N THR A 92 19.40 3.40 -29.75
CA THR A 92 20.33 3.22 -28.63
C THR A 92 19.64 3.47 -27.29
N VAL A 93 18.88 4.57 -27.18
CA VAL A 93 18.11 4.89 -25.97
C VAL A 93 17.05 3.83 -25.71
N ALA A 94 16.31 3.40 -26.73
CA ALA A 94 15.32 2.33 -26.60
C ALA A 94 15.99 1.05 -26.05
N ARG A 95 17.15 0.66 -26.57
CA ARG A 95 17.88 -0.52 -26.10
C ARG A 95 18.32 -0.44 -24.62
N MET A 96 18.53 0.77 -24.09
CA MET A 96 18.90 0.97 -22.68
C MET A 96 17.69 0.95 -21.74
N LEU A 97 16.48 1.17 -22.24
CA LEU A 97 15.26 1.07 -21.44
C LEU A 97 14.86 -0.40 -21.26
N PRO A 98 14.13 -0.76 -20.17
CA PRO A 98 13.56 -2.09 -20.03
C PRO A 98 12.69 -2.43 -21.24
N GLN A 99 13.17 -3.36 -22.06
CA GLN A 99 12.46 -3.82 -23.24
C GLN A 99 11.57 -5.01 -22.89
N PHE A 100 10.42 -5.11 -23.57
CA PHE A 100 9.60 -6.30 -23.55
C PHE A 100 10.47 -7.50 -23.96
N ASN A 101 10.59 -8.50 -23.08
CA ASN A 101 11.32 -9.72 -23.36
C ASN A 101 10.30 -10.84 -23.60
N PRO A 102 10.05 -11.24 -24.86
CA PRO A 102 9.08 -12.28 -25.17
C PRO A 102 9.35 -13.57 -24.42
N LYS A 103 10.62 -13.95 -24.21
CA LYS A 103 10.97 -15.15 -23.46
C LYS A 103 10.59 -15.05 -21.98
N PHE A 104 10.72 -13.86 -21.39
CA PHE A 104 10.34 -13.62 -19.99
C PHE A 104 8.81 -13.69 -19.83
N GLU A 105 8.06 -13.08 -20.73
CA GLU A 105 6.60 -13.14 -20.68
C GLU A 105 6.06 -14.54 -21.02
N ILE A 106 6.66 -15.22 -21.99
CA ILE A 106 6.37 -16.63 -22.28
C ILE A 106 6.73 -17.52 -21.09
N ALA A 107 7.82 -17.25 -20.38
CA ALA A 107 8.18 -18.01 -19.17
C ALA A 107 7.19 -17.82 -18.03
N LYS A 108 6.54 -16.65 -17.90
CA LYS A 108 5.43 -16.47 -16.97
C LYS A 108 4.21 -17.28 -17.38
N ILE A 109 3.85 -17.26 -18.67
CA ILE A 109 2.71 -18.03 -19.20
C ILE A 109 2.95 -19.54 -19.06
N ASN A 110 4.19 -19.99 -19.28
CA ASN A 110 4.60 -21.39 -19.18
C ASN A 110 5.07 -21.77 -17.77
N LYS A 111 4.91 -20.90 -16.77
CA LYS A 111 5.21 -21.25 -15.38
C LYS A 111 4.33 -22.46 -15.06
N PRO A 112 4.91 -23.60 -14.64
CA PRO A 112 4.10 -24.75 -14.29
C PRO A 112 3.06 -24.33 -13.25
N PRO A 113 1.83 -24.87 -13.29
CA PRO A 113 0.80 -24.55 -12.32
C PRO A 113 1.39 -24.67 -10.92
N LEU A 114 1.15 -23.65 -10.10
CA LEU A 114 1.60 -23.65 -8.72
C LEU A 114 0.93 -24.84 -7.99
N ASP A 115 1.66 -25.93 -7.82
CA ASP A 115 1.19 -27.11 -7.08
C ASP A 115 1.59 -26.98 -5.62
N LEU A 116 0.73 -26.30 -4.85
CA LEU A 116 0.89 -26.19 -3.40
C LEU A 116 0.38 -27.44 -2.67
N GLY A 117 -0.28 -28.40 -3.33
CA GLY A 117 -0.98 -29.49 -2.64
C GLY A 117 -1.85 -28.99 -1.48
N THR A 118 -1.55 -29.44 -0.25
CA THR A 118 -2.19 -29.00 1.01
C THR A 118 -1.36 -27.96 1.78
N ALA A 119 -0.35 -27.33 1.17
CA ALA A 119 0.58 -26.44 1.86
C ALA A 119 -0.13 -25.19 2.40
N ILE A 120 -0.37 -25.20 3.71
CA ILE A 120 -0.74 -24.05 4.52
C ILE A 120 0.50 -23.78 5.39
N GLY A 121 1.33 -22.81 5.00
CA GLY A 121 2.61 -22.59 5.68
C GLY A 121 3.47 -21.49 5.06
N PRO A 122 4.74 -21.34 5.52
CA PRO A 122 5.65 -20.28 5.09
C PRO A 122 5.86 -20.22 3.56
N GLU A 123 5.86 -21.37 2.90
CA GLU A 123 6.01 -21.49 1.44
C GLU A 123 4.81 -20.88 0.70
N ALA A 124 3.59 -21.17 1.15
CA ALA A 124 2.37 -20.60 0.57
C ALA A 124 2.27 -19.09 0.82
N ILE A 125 2.75 -18.60 1.98
CA ILE A 125 2.83 -17.17 2.28
C ILE A 125 3.84 -16.48 1.35
N ALA A 126 5.02 -17.07 1.15
CA ALA A 126 6.02 -16.54 0.24
C ALA A 126 5.51 -16.51 -1.21
N ALA A 127 4.91 -17.61 -1.69
CA ALA A 127 4.28 -17.65 -3.00
C ALA A 127 3.16 -16.61 -3.13
N GLY A 128 2.30 -16.45 -2.12
CA GLY A 128 1.25 -15.44 -2.12
C GLY A 128 1.77 -14.01 -2.19
N MET A 129 2.92 -13.74 -1.57
CA MET A 129 3.59 -12.43 -1.68
C MET A 129 4.12 -12.18 -3.09
N GLU A 130 4.64 -13.21 -3.77
CA GLU A 130 5.02 -13.12 -5.18
C GLU A 130 3.80 -12.81 -6.06
N ILE A 131 2.68 -13.53 -5.87
CA ILE A 131 1.43 -13.27 -6.60
C ILE A 131 0.93 -11.83 -6.36
N PHE A 132 1.04 -11.33 -5.13
CA PHE A 132 0.69 -9.94 -4.80
C PHE A 132 1.56 -8.92 -5.55
N GLU A 133 2.85 -9.20 -5.72
CA GLU A 133 3.79 -8.35 -6.46
C GLU A 133 3.59 -8.44 -7.97
N GLU A 134 3.46 -9.64 -8.52
CA GLU A 134 3.25 -9.91 -9.95
C GLU A 134 1.96 -9.28 -10.47
N ASN A 135 0.89 -9.33 -9.68
CA ASN A 135 -0.39 -8.68 -9.97
C ASN A 135 -0.41 -7.18 -9.61
N LYS A 136 0.74 -6.60 -9.24
CA LYS A 136 0.92 -5.17 -8.99
C LYS A 136 0.01 -4.61 -7.89
N CYS A 137 -0.39 -5.44 -6.92
CA CYS A 137 -1.24 -5.03 -5.82
C CYS A 137 -0.59 -3.92 -4.98
N PHE A 138 0.76 -3.90 -4.89
CA PHE A 138 1.55 -2.84 -4.24
C PHE A 138 1.36 -1.43 -4.84
N ASN A 139 0.84 -1.31 -6.06
CA ASN A 139 0.56 0.00 -6.66
C ASN A 139 -0.61 0.72 -5.98
N CYS A 140 -1.45 -0.02 -5.24
CA CYS A 140 -2.60 0.53 -4.53
C CYS A 140 -2.58 0.22 -3.03
N HIS A 141 -2.14 -0.98 -2.64
CA HIS A 141 -2.15 -1.45 -1.26
C HIS A 141 -0.75 -1.41 -0.66
N LYS A 142 -0.67 -0.97 0.59
CA LYS A 142 0.51 -1.18 1.43
C LYS A 142 0.38 -2.52 2.13
N ALA A 143 1.44 -3.32 2.16
CA ALA A 143 1.47 -4.61 2.82
C ALA A 143 2.91 -5.02 3.14
N ALA A 144 3.12 -5.67 4.29
CA ALA A 144 4.43 -6.13 4.74
C ALA A 144 5.51 -5.03 4.70
N GLY A 145 5.14 -3.78 5.04
CA GLY A 145 6.05 -2.63 5.03
C GLY A 145 6.45 -2.14 3.63
N LYS A 146 5.83 -2.66 2.56
CA LYS A 146 6.04 -2.24 1.17
C LYS A 146 4.82 -1.47 0.65
N GLY A 147 5.07 -0.65 -0.38
CA GLY A 147 4.05 0.18 -1.03
C GLY A 147 4.00 1.61 -0.47
N SER A 148 3.63 2.56 -1.32
CA SER A 148 3.56 3.99 -0.96
C SER A 148 2.23 4.65 -1.34
N SER A 149 1.34 3.90 -1.99
CA SER A 149 0.05 4.39 -2.45
C SER A 149 -0.97 4.38 -1.31
N MET A 150 -1.88 5.35 -1.32
CA MET A 150 -3.04 5.43 -0.41
C MET A 150 -4.36 5.14 -1.16
N ARG A 151 -4.24 4.53 -2.35
CA ARG A 151 -5.37 4.32 -3.25
C ARG A 151 -6.25 3.13 -2.84
N GLY A 152 -5.65 2.11 -2.22
CA GLY A 152 -6.35 1.00 -1.60
C GLY A 152 -6.13 0.99 -0.08
N PRO A 153 -6.89 0.16 0.66
CA PRO A 153 -6.66 -0.07 2.08
C PRO A 153 -5.20 -0.45 2.39
N ASN A 154 -4.69 0.10 3.49
CA ASN A 154 -3.40 -0.30 4.04
C ASN A 154 -3.56 -1.61 4.84
N PHE A 155 -2.88 -2.66 4.40
CA PHE A 155 -2.91 -3.98 5.03
C PHE A 155 -1.94 -4.13 6.21
N ASP A 156 -1.03 -3.17 6.40
CA ASP A 156 -0.20 -3.06 7.62
C ASP A 156 -0.99 -2.51 8.82
N LEU A 157 -2.32 -2.37 8.70
CA LEU A 157 -3.25 -2.06 9.78
C LEU A 157 -3.83 -3.32 10.45
N TRP A 158 -3.29 -4.49 10.12
CA TRP A 158 -3.53 -5.79 10.77
C TRP A 158 -4.96 -6.35 10.70
N GLN A 159 -5.88 -5.67 10.01
CA GLN A 159 -7.25 -6.15 9.82
C GLN A 159 -7.35 -7.25 8.76
N ILE A 160 -6.65 -7.12 7.62
CA ILE A 160 -6.88 -7.99 6.46
C ILE A 160 -6.59 -9.46 6.80
N GLY A 161 -5.58 -9.70 7.65
CA GLY A 161 -5.21 -11.06 8.05
C GLY A 161 -6.23 -11.76 8.94
N LEU A 162 -7.16 -10.99 9.52
CA LEU A 162 -8.22 -11.51 10.36
C LEU A 162 -9.48 -11.87 9.56
N MET A 163 -9.58 -11.50 8.29
CA MET A 163 -10.78 -11.78 7.51
C MET A 163 -10.89 -13.26 7.10
N PRO A 164 -12.11 -13.83 7.06
CA PRO A 164 -12.32 -15.17 6.53
C PRO A 164 -11.91 -15.28 5.05
N ARG A 165 -11.35 -16.43 4.66
CA ARG A 165 -10.88 -16.66 3.27
C ARG A 165 -11.96 -16.40 2.22
N HIS A 166 -13.21 -16.77 2.50
CA HIS A 166 -14.31 -16.57 1.56
C HIS A 166 -14.66 -15.08 1.38
N GLU A 167 -14.62 -14.28 2.47
CA GLU A 167 -14.82 -12.83 2.39
C GLU A 167 -13.68 -12.19 1.58
N LEU A 168 -12.42 -12.57 1.85
CA LEU A 168 -11.26 -12.08 1.09
C LEU A 168 -11.35 -12.43 -0.41
N LYS A 169 -11.73 -13.68 -0.74
CA LYS A 169 -11.94 -14.11 -2.12
C LYS A 169 -13.02 -13.29 -2.81
N GLU A 170 -14.15 -13.07 -2.13
CA GLU A 170 -15.23 -12.25 -2.65
C GLU A 170 -14.79 -10.80 -2.87
N GLU A 171 -14.06 -10.18 -1.94
CA GLU A 171 -13.58 -8.81 -2.09
C GLU A 171 -12.52 -8.65 -3.20
N ILE A 172 -11.77 -9.71 -3.54
CA ILE A 172 -10.84 -9.69 -4.67
C ILE A 172 -11.58 -9.85 -6.01
N PHE A 173 -12.59 -10.71 -6.07
CA PHE A 173 -13.32 -11.02 -7.30
C PHE A 173 -14.45 -10.04 -7.60
N ASP A 174 -15.10 -9.49 -6.58
CA ASP A 174 -16.13 -8.46 -6.67
C ASP A 174 -15.80 -7.26 -5.77
N PRO A 175 -14.75 -6.50 -6.09
CA PRO A 175 -14.27 -5.39 -5.26
C PRO A 175 -15.22 -4.19 -5.22
N ARG A 176 -16.33 -4.24 -5.98
CA ARG A 176 -17.34 -3.18 -6.02
C ARG A 176 -18.57 -3.49 -5.17
N LYS A 177 -18.67 -4.71 -4.63
CA LYS A 177 -19.79 -5.13 -3.77
C LYS A 177 -19.77 -4.43 -2.42
N LYS A 178 -18.60 -4.35 -1.79
CA LYS A 178 -18.40 -3.77 -0.46
C LYS A 178 -17.11 -2.96 -0.45
N PHE A 179 -17.18 -1.72 0.04
CA PHE A 179 -16.02 -0.85 0.14
C PHE A 179 -15.50 -0.81 1.58
N ALA A 180 -14.18 -0.76 1.73
CA ALA A 180 -13.55 -0.52 3.01
C ALA A 180 -13.91 0.88 3.56
N LEU A 181 -13.90 1.02 4.89
CA LEU A 181 -14.16 2.29 5.56
C LEU A 181 -13.26 3.40 5.00
N GLY A 182 -13.85 4.53 4.60
CA GLY A 182 -13.12 5.67 4.02
C GLY A 182 -12.86 5.60 2.50
N PHE A 183 -13.24 4.50 1.81
CA PHE A 183 -13.03 4.33 0.37
C PHE A 183 -14.32 4.50 -0.46
N THR A 184 -15.20 5.41 -0.04
CA THR A 184 -16.52 5.62 -0.66
C THR A 184 -16.54 6.73 -1.71
N ASP A 185 -15.43 7.43 -1.94
CA ASP A 185 -15.31 8.44 -2.99
C ASP A 185 -15.27 7.79 -4.39
N ASP A 186 -15.69 8.54 -5.42
CA ASP A 186 -15.84 8.02 -6.79
C ASP A 186 -14.53 7.50 -7.40
N LYS A 187 -13.38 8.04 -6.97
CA LYS A 187 -12.06 7.62 -7.44
C LYS A 187 -11.67 6.29 -6.79
N SER A 188 -11.95 6.11 -5.51
CA SER A 188 -11.69 4.87 -4.76
C SER A 188 -12.60 3.72 -5.22
N LYS A 189 -13.90 3.97 -5.44
CA LYS A 189 -14.87 2.95 -5.90
C LYS A 189 -14.48 2.26 -7.21
N LYS A 190 -13.73 2.94 -8.06
CA LYS A 190 -13.29 2.45 -9.38
C LYS A 190 -11.80 2.06 -9.39
N ALA A 191 -11.11 2.14 -8.25
CA ALA A 191 -9.66 1.95 -8.20
C ALA A 191 -9.25 0.47 -8.33
N MET A 192 -9.96 -0.43 -7.66
CA MET A 192 -9.63 -1.85 -7.68
C MET A 192 -10.17 -2.51 -8.97
N PRO A 193 -9.31 -3.19 -9.74
CA PRO A 193 -9.71 -3.87 -10.97
C PRO A 193 -10.68 -5.04 -10.74
N THR A 194 -11.52 -5.34 -11.74
CA THR A 194 -12.56 -6.40 -11.66
C THR A 194 -12.24 -7.65 -12.48
N TYR A 195 -11.03 -7.76 -13.03
CA TYR A 195 -10.62 -8.87 -13.91
C TYR A 195 -9.89 -10.00 -13.17
N TYR A 196 -9.63 -9.87 -11.86
CA TYR A 196 -8.84 -10.85 -11.11
C TYR A 196 -9.51 -12.22 -11.00
N SER A 197 -10.83 -12.30 -11.14
CA SER A 197 -11.57 -13.56 -11.22
C SER A 197 -11.23 -14.38 -12.48
N GLU A 198 -10.76 -13.73 -13.54
CA GLU A 198 -10.37 -14.35 -14.81
C GLU A 198 -8.84 -14.49 -14.93
N GLU A 199 -8.08 -13.57 -14.32
CA GLU A 199 -6.62 -13.51 -14.47
C GLU A 199 -5.85 -14.30 -13.41
N ILE A 200 -6.40 -14.53 -12.21
CA ILE A 200 -5.71 -15.25 -11.13
C ILE A 200 -6.24 -16.69 -11.04
N PRO A 201 -5.43 -17.71 -11.39
CA PRO A 201 -5.79 -19.10 -11.23
C PRO A 201 -6.09 -19.46 -9.76
N GLU A 202 -6.97 -20.44 -9.54
CA GLU A 202 -7.41 -20.80 -8.17
C GLU A 202 -6.23 -21.14 -7.23
N ALA A 203 -5.20 -21.85 -7.71
CA ALA A 203 -4.04 -22.19 -6.88
C ALA A 203 -3.22 -20.95 -6.46
N GLU A 204 -3.04 -20.00 -7.37
CA GLU A 204 -2.36 -18.72 -7.08
C GLU A 204 -3.20 -17.86 -6.13
N LEU A 205 -4.51 -17.87 -6.30
CA LEU A 205 -5.44 -17.22 -5.38
C LEU A 205 -5.32 -17.82 -3.98
N GLN A 206 -5.23 -19.14 -3.84
CA GLN A 206 -5.05 -19.76 -2.51
C GLN A 206 -3.73 -19.35 -1.85
N ALA A 207 -2.65 -19.20 -2.63
CA ALA A 207 -1.39 -18.66 -2.15
C ALA A 207 -1.55 -17.20 -1.69
N LEU A 208 -2.15 -16.36 -2.53
CA LEU A 208 -2.43 -14.95 -2.25
C LEU A 208 -3.24 -14.78 -0.96
N LEU A 209 -4.30 -15.59 -0.79
CA LEU A 209 -5.11 -15.60 0.43
C LEU A 209 -4.27 -16.00 1.66
N SER A 210 -3.38 -16.99 1.55
CA SER A 210 -2.48 -17.37 2.65
C SER A 210 -1.56 -16.21 3.05
N PHE A 211 -1.03 -15.46 2.07
CA PHE A 211 -0.25 -14.25 2.36
C PHE A 211 -1.11 -13.18 3.06
N LEU A 212 -2.28 -12.84 2.53
CA LEU A 212 -3.16 -11.85 3.16
C LEU A 212 -3.55 -12.23 4.59
N GLN A 213 -3.85 -13.51 4.83
CA GLN A 213 -4.17 -14.05 6.15
C GLN A 213 -3.00 -13.99 7.15
N SER A 214 -1.77 -13.83 6.68
CA SER A 214 -0.61 -13.62 7.56
C SER A 214 -0.49 -12.17 8.06
N LEU A 215 -1.18 -11.22 7.43
CA LEU A 215 -1.08 -9.78 7.73
C LEU A 215 -2.01 -9.38 8.90
N TRP A 216 -1.73 -9.93 10.08
CA TRP A 216 -2.34 -9.55 11.34
C TRP A 216 -1.29 -9.46 12.45
N SER A 217 -1.69 -8.95 13.61
CA SER A 217 -0.79 -8.77 14.76
C SER A 217 -1.47 -9.27 16.03
N LYS A 218 -0.69 -9.93 16.88
CA LYS A 218 -1.09 -10.25 18.26
C LYS A 218 -0.84 -9.08 19.23
N ASP A 219 -0.01 -8.11 18.83
CA ASP A 219 0.45 -7.04 19.72
C ASP A 219 -0.27 -5.70 19.48
N LYS A 220 -1.06 -5.59 18.41
CA LYS A 220 -1.65 -4.33 17.95
C LYS A 220 -3.10 -4.51 17.54
N MET A 221 -3.97 -3.68 18.10
CA MET A 221 -5.39 -3.66 17.74
C MET A 221 -5.55 -3.43 16.24
N PRO A 222 -6.37 -4.24 15.53
CA PRO A 222 -6.67 -4.00 14.13
C PRO A 222 -7.32 -2.64 13.92
N MET A 223 -6.97 -2.00 12.81
CA MET A 223 -7.52 -0.70 12.44
C MET A 223 -8.09 -0.74 11.03
N ARG A 224 -9.07 0.12 10.76
CA ARG A 224 -9.57 0.37 9.41
C ARG A 224 -9.76 1.84 9.14
N GLY A 225 -9.73 2.19 7.87
CA GLY A 225 -9.87 3.56 7.40
C GLY A 225 -8.91 3.86 6.28
N LYS A 226 -8.94 5.11 5.83
CA LYS A 226 -8.10 5.64 4.76
C LYS A 226 -7.10 6.62 5.36
N GLU A 227 -5.84 6.51 4.97
CA GLU A 227 -4.76 7.33 5.53
C GLU A 227 -4.90 8.83 5.21
N ASP A 228 -5.40 9.16 4.02
CA ASP A 228 -5.61 10.53 3.51
C ASP A 228 -7.09 10.93 3.45
N GLY A 229 -7.96 10.24 4.20
CA GLY A 229 -9.40 10.50 4.23
C GLY A 229 -9.79 11.62 5.20
N GLU A 230 -10.98 12.18 5.00
CA GLU A 230 -11.62 13.09 5.97
C GLU A 230 -11.88 12.39 7.31
N THR A 231 -12.13 11.07 7.27
CA THR A 231 -12.25 10.22 8.45
C THR A 231 -10.90 9.58 8.75
N PRO A 232 -10.35 9.77 9.97
CA PRO A 232 -9.09 9.15 10.35
C PRO A 232 -9.22 7.62 10.41
N MET A 233 -8.10 6.92 10.35
CA MET A 233 -8.06 5.49 10.67
C MET A 233 -8.52 5.27 12.11
N VAL A 234 -9.39 4.27 12.31
CA VAL A 234 -10.03 3.98 13.59
C VAL A 234 -9.65 2.57 14.04
N PRO A 235 -9.13 2.39 15.27
CA PRO A 235 -8.95 1.07 15.85
C PRO A 235 -10.30 0.43 16.17
N TRP A 236 -10.40 -0.90 16.12
CA TRP A 236 -11.67 -1.61 16.30
C TRP A 236 -12.39 -1.31 17.62
N ASP A 237 -11.66 -1.01 18.71
CA ASP A 237 -12.22 -0.63 20.01
C ASP A 237 -12.73 0.82 20.08
N LYS A 238 -12.62 1.59 18.99
CA LYS A 238 -13.22 2.92 18.83
C LYS A 238 -14.18 2.98 17.66
N ASP A 239 -14.40 1.86 16.99
CA ASP A 239 -15.24 1.77 15.83
C ASP A 239 -16.62 1.17 16.19
N PRO A 240 -17.72 1.93 16.08
CA PRO A 240 -19.05 1.46 16.49
C PRO A 240 -19.50 0.17 15.79
N GLU A 241 -19.14 -0.02 14.52
CA GLU A 241 -19.50 -1.23 13.78
C GLU A 241 -18.73 -2.44 14.33
N MET A 242 -17.43 -2.27 14.57
CA MET A 242 -16.59 -3.35 15.10
C MET A 242 -16.92 -3.68 16.55
N ILE A 243 -17.26 -2.67 17.37
CA ILE A 243 -17.75 -2.86 18.73
C ILE A 243 -19.07 -3.65 18.73
N ALA A 244 -20.00 -3.34 17.82
CA ALA A 244 -21.27 -4.06 17.70
C ALA A 244 -21.08 -5.52 17.25
N ILE A 245 -20.15 -5.79 16.35
CA ILE A 245 -19.76 -7.17 15.97
C ILE A 245 -19.05 -7.85 17.15
N GLY A 246 -18.19 -7.11 17.86
CA GLY A 246 -17.47 -7.55 19.05
C GLY A 246 -18.40 -7.98 20.18
N GLN A 247 -19.50 -7.27 20.38
CA GLN A 247 -20.54 -7.66 21.34
C GLN A 247 -21.09 -9.04 21.01
N LYS A 248 -21.38 -9.32 19.72
CA LYS A 248 -21.89 -10.62 19.30
C LYS A 248 -20.88 -11.74 19.54
N ALA A 249 -19.59 -11.48 19.33
CA ALA A 249 -18.51 -12.41 19.66
C ALA A 249 -18.42 -12.64 21.18
N PHE A 250 -18.40 -11.57 21.97
CA PHE A 250 -18.30 -11.64 23.43
C PHE A 250 -19.47 -12.36 24.09
N GLU A 251 -20.69 -12.23 23.53
CA GLU A 251 -21.90 -12.89 24.02
C GLU A 251 -22.12 -14.30 23.43
N GLY A 252 -21.20 -14.84 22.61
CA GLY A 252 -21.32 -16.18 22.03
C GLY A 252 -22.39 -16.34 20.95
N THR A 253 -22.79 -15.23 20.30
CA THR A 253 -23.79 -15.25 19.21
C THR A 253 -23.17 -15.22 17.81
N LEU A 254 -21.87 -14.90 17.70
CA LEU A 254 -21.13 -14.91 16.43
C LEU A 254 -20.27 -16.16 16.27
N TYR A 255 -19.59 -16.58 17.32
CA TYR A 255 -18.80 -17.81 17.37
C TYR A 255 -19.44 -18.71 18.41
N GLU A 256 -19.87 -19.90 17.98
CA GLU A 256 -20.46 -20.89 18.87
C GLU A 256 -19.45 -21.25 19.98
N ASP A 257 -19.93 -21.43 21.20
CA ASP A 257 -19.16 -21.75 22.41
C ASP A 257 -18.15 -20.68 22.92
N LEU A 258 -17.82 -19.64 22.14
CA LEU A 258 -17.03 -18.50 22.61
C LEU A 258 -17.94 -17.50 23.33
N ASN A 259 -18.28 -17.76 24.59
CA ASN A 259 -19.18 -16.91 25.36
C ASN A 259 -18.51 -16.30 26.59
N CYS A 260 -17.76 -15.21 26.38
CA CYS A 260 -17.10 -14.46 27.44
C CYS A 260 -18.08 -13.93 28.50
N ALA A 261 -19.29 -13.54 28.07
CA ALA A 261 -20.34 -13.01 28.94
C ALA A 261 -20.86 -14.03 29.96
N ALA A 262 -20.65 -15.34 29.76
CA ALA A 262 -21.04 -16.36 30.72
C ALA A 262 -20.32 -16.20 32.07
N CYS A 263 -19.07 -15.72 32.06
CA CYS A 263 -18.27 -15.47 33.26
C CYS A 263 -18.11 -13.98 33.56
N HIS A 264 -17.95 -13.13 32.55
CA HIS A 264 -17.71 -11.70 32.71
C HIS A 264 -18.98 -10.83 32.68
N GLY A 265 -20.15 -11.42 32.47
CA GLY A 265 -21.43 -10.70 32.38
C GLY A 265 -21.57 -9.87 31.11
N LYS A 266 -22.81 -9.63 30.66
CA LYS A 266 -23.09 -8.78 29.49
C LYS A 266 -22.78 -7.30 29.73
N ASP A 267 -22.76 -6.91 30.99
CA ASP A 267 -22.48 -5.56 31.48
C ASP A 267 -21.06 -5.42 32.06
N GLY A 268 -20.24 -6.48 32.00
CA GLY A 268 -18.89 -6.52 32.56
C GLY A 268 -18.84 -6.87 34.05
N VAL A 269 -20.00 -7.13 34.68
CA VAL A 269 -20.09 -7.64 36.07
C VAL A 269 -19.70 -9.12 36.08
N PRO A 270 -18.72 -9.54 36.89
CA PRO A 270 -18.36 -10.95 36.98
C PRO A 270 -19.51 -11.78 37.53
N LEU A 271 -19.83 -12.88 36.84
CA LEU A 271 -20.88 -13.84 37.20
C LEU A 271 -20.32 -15.14 37.80
N MET A 272 -19.00 -15.30 37.81
CA MET A 272 -18.30 -16.48 38.31
C MET A 272 -17.11 -16.07 39.20
N ASP A 273 -16.82 -16.87 40.22
CA ASP A 273 -15.66 -16.65 41.07
C ASP A 273 -14.35 -16.77 40.27
N GLY A 274 -13.40 -15.89 40.55
CA GLY A 274 -12.16 -15.75 39.78
C GLY A 274 -12.29 -15.01 38.44
N ALA A 275 -13.50 -14.69 37.97
CA ALA A 275 -13.66 -13.82 36.80
C ALA A 275 -13.34 -12.36 37.16
N ARG A 276 -12.55 -11.72 36.29
CA ARG A 276 -12.20 -10.30 36.46
C ARG A 276 -13.40 -9.40 36.21
N ASP A 277 -13.63 -8.41 37.08
CA ASP A 277 -14.53 -7.30 36.80
C ASP A 277 -13.92 -6.41 35.71
N LEU A 278 -14.52 -6.41 34.52
CA LEU A 278 -14.01 -5.68 33.36
C LEU A 278 -14.33 -4.18 33.42
N ARG A 279 -15.14 -3.76 34.39
CA ARG A 279 -15.50 -2.35 34.63
C ARG A 279 -14.53 -1.68 35.59
N ASP A 280 -13.83 -2.45 36.44
CA ASP A 280 -12.86 -1.89 37.38
C ASP A 280 -11.55 -1.55 36.64
N PRO A 281 -11.25 -0.25 36.41
CA PRO A 281 -10.02 0.15 35.73
C PRO A 281 -8.76 -0.24 36.49
N ASN A 282 -8.85 -0.55 37.79
CA ASN A 282 -7.74 -0.93 38.65
C ASN A 282 -7.67 -2.44 38.93
N ALA A 283 -8.45 -3.25 38.21
CA ALA A 283 -8.43 -4.71 38.36
C ALA A 283 -7.01 -5.27 38.13
N GLU A 284 -6.58 -6.15 39.03
CA GLU A 284 -5.25 -6.78 39.02
C GLU A 284 -5.18 -7.97 38.10
N SER A 285 -3.99 -8.27 37.56
CA SER A 285 -3.75 -9.42 36.69
C SER A 285 -2.72 -10.37 37.25
N LYS A 286 -2.90 -11.67 36.98
CA LYS A 286 -1.84 -12.66 37.18
C LYS A 286 -0.75 -12.58 36.09
N HIS A 287 -1.09 -12.10 34.89
CA HIS A 287 -0.15 -12.02 33.76
C HIS A 287 0.62 -10.70 33.66
N HIS A 288 0.09 -9.65 34.26
CA HIS A 288 0.54 -8.29 34.01
C HIS A 288 0.57 -7.49 35.31
N GLU A 289 1.69 -6.83 35.60
CA GLU A 289 1.81 -5.95 36.77
C GLU A 289 0.95 -4.68 36.64
N ARG A 290 0.61 -4.32 35.40
CA ARG A 290 -0.18 -3.13 35.07
C ARG A 290 -1.65 -3.34 35.39
N LYS A 291 -2.29 -2.27 35.86
CA LYS A 291 -3.73 -2.19 36.08
C LYS A 291 -4.48 -2.22 34.74
N LEU A 292 -5.73 -2.70 34.75
CA LEU A 292 -6.53 -2.91 33.53
C LEU A 292 -6.57 -1.69 32.58
N LYS A 293 -6.74 -0.49 33.13
CA LYS A 293 -6.75 0.76 32.34
C LYS A 293 -5.44 1.06 31.59
N ASP A 294 -4.33 0.49 32.05
CA ASP A 294 -2.97 0.71 31.52
C ASP A 294 -2.49 -0.46 30.65
N TRP A 295 -3.38 -1.42 30.37
CA TRP A 295 -3.08 -2.55 29.48
C TRP A 295 -2.90 -2.08 28.04
N THR A 296 -1.84 -2.59 27.42
CA THR A 296 -1.63 -2.50 25.97
C THR A 296 -2.50 -3.51 25.24
N ASP A 297 -2.64 -3.34 23.93
CA ASP A 297 -3.34 -4.31 23.08
C ASP A 297 -2.74 -5.72 23.20
N ALA A 298 -1.42 -5.82 23.33
CA ALA A 298 -0.71 -7.08 23.58
C ALA A 298 -1.09 -7.73 24.92
N ASP A 299 -1.26 -6.95 25.99
CA ASP A 299 -1.66 -7.48 27.31
C ASP A 299 -3.09 -8.06 27.24
N TRP A 300 -4.00 -7.32 26.60
CA TRP A 300 -5.36 -7.79 26.35
C TRP A 300 -5.39 -9.07 25.53
N PHE A 301 -4.67 -9.11 24.41
CA PHE A 301 -4.65 -10.28 23.55
C PHE A 301 -3.99 -11.47 24.23
N HIS A 302 -2.89 -11.27 24.97
CA HIS A 302 -2.23 -12.33 25.74
C HIS A 302 -3.19 -12.95 26.74
N SER A 303 -3.83 -12.14 27.60
CA SER A 303 -4.75 -12.64 28.63
C SER A 303 -5.92 -13.47 28.08
N VAL A 304 -6.42 -13.14 26.89
CA VAL A 304 -7.51 -13.91 26.25
C VAL A 304 -6.97 -15.12 25.48
N SER A 305 -5.83 -14.98 24.80
CA SER A 305 -5.30 -16.05 23.95
C SER A 305 -4.76 -17.24 24.73
N VAL A 306 -4.07 -17.02 25.84
CA VAL A 306 -3.44 -18.08 26.65
C VAL A 306 -4.23 -18.47 27.90
N GLY A 307 -5.36 -17.82 28.15
CA GLY A 307 -6.14 -18.02 29.37
C GLY A 307 -5.44 -17.47 30.60
N VAL A 308 -5.94 -17.78 31.80
CA VAL A 308 -5.31 -17.36 33.07
C VAL A 308 -5.22 -18.55 34.02
N GLU A 309 -3.99 -18.89 34.42
CA GLU A 309 -3.71 -20.01 35.32
C GLU A 309 -4.47 -19.90 36.65
N ASP A 310 -4.90 -21.05 37.17
CA ASP A 310 -5.73 -21.19 38.37
C ASP A 310 -6.99 -20.30 38.35
N THR A 311 -7.63 -20.16 37.18
CA THR A 311 -8.96 -19.53 37.03
C THR A 311 -9.77 -20.29 35.96
N PRO A 312 -11.09 -20.06 35.87
CA PRO A 312 -11.91 -20.60 34.79
C PRO A 312 -11.62 -20.02 33.38
N MET A 313 -10.72 -19.03 33.24
CA MET A 313 -10.42 -18.40 31.95
C MET A 313 -9.49 -19.27 31.09
N MET A 314 -10.05 -19.89 30.06
CA MET A 314 -9.39 -20.84 29.16
C MET A 314 -8.52 -20.16 28.07
N PRO A 315 -7.55 -20.87 27.46
CA PRO A 315 -6.78 -20.37 26.31
C PRO A 315 -7.60 -20.40 25.01
N TRP A 316 -8.27 -19.29 24.68
CA TRP A 316 -9.20 -19.25 23.55
C TRP A 316 -8.55 -19.32 22.17
N LEU A 317 -7.24 -19.07 22.04
CA LEU A 317 -6.56 -19.07 20.74
C LEU A 317 -6.39 -20.49 20.17
N GLU A 318 -6.50 -21.53 21.00
CA GLU A 318 -6.41 -22.92 20.56
C GLU A 318 -7.64 -23.34 19.75
N ASP A 319 -8.82 -22.83 20.12
CA ASP A 319 -10.10 -23.23 19.55
C ASP A 319 -10.69 -22.20 18.57
N TYR A 320 -10.30 -20.92 18.69
CA TYR A 320 -10.91 -19.82 17.94
C TYR A 320 -9.91 -19.00 17.13
N PRO A 321 -10.34 -18.48 15.96
CA PRO A 321 -9.47 -17.65 15.14
C PRO A 321 -9.14 -16.34 15.86
N PRO A 322 -7.95 -15.74 15.63
CA PRO A 322 -7.57 -14.46 16.23
C PRO A 322 -8.59 -13.32 16.02
N ARG A 323 -9.37 -13.37 14.93
CA ARG A 323 -10.47 -12.43 14.66
C ARG A 323 -11.50 -12.44 15.78
N ALA A 324 -11.88 -13.62 16.27
CA ALA A 324 -12.88 -13.78 17.31
C ALA A 324 -12.43 -13.11 18.61
N LEU A 325 -11.15 -13.32 18.97
CA LEU A 325 -10.54 -12.74 20.15
C LEU A 325 -10.44 -11.21 20.04
N TRP A 326 -9.92 -10.68 18.93
CA TRP A 326 -9.84 -9.23 18.73
C TRP A 326 -11.21 -8.54 18.73
N LEU A 327 -12.23 -9.18 18.16
CA LEU A 327 -13.62 -8.70 18.21
C LEU A 327 -14.14 -8.65 19.66
N ALA A 328 -13.99 -9.74 20.41
CA ALA A 328 -14.42 -9.80 21.81
C ALA A 328 -13.67 -8.78 22.68
N ILE A 329 -12.36 -8.63 22.48
CA ILE A 329 -11.52 -7.64 23.18
C ILE A 329 -11.97 -6.22 22.85
N ALA A 330 -12.23 -5.90 21.58
CA ALA A 330 -12.68 -4.57 21.18
C ALA A 330 -13.96 -4.15 21.92
N TYR A 331 -14.87 -5.09 22.18
CA TYR A 331 -16.05 -4.86 23.01
C TYR A 331 -15.73 -4.85 24.52
N ALA A 332 -14.94 -5.78 25.02
CA ALA A 332 -14.57 -5.88 26.43
C ALA A 332 -13.86 -4.60 26.95
N LYS A 333 -13.04 -3.96 26.11
CA LYS A 333 -12.37 -2.69 26.43
C LYS A 333 -13.37 -1.55 26.71
N GLN A 334 -14.65 -1.67 26.32
CA GLN A 334 -15.65 -0.63 26.56
C GLN A 334 -16.13 -0.57 28.02
N PHE A 335 -15.93 -1.61 28.83
CA PHE A 335 -16.50 -1.68 30.17
C PHE A 335 -15.84 -0.72 31.17
N HIS A 336 -14.50 -0.63 31.19
CA HIS A 336 -13.75 0.24 32.10
C HIS A 336 -13.62 1.70 31.61
N LEU A 337 -14.16 2.01 30.43
CA LEU A 337 -14.17 3.37 29.86
C LEU A 337 -15.44 4.16 30.23
N LYS A 338 -16.42 3.50 30.86
CA LYS A 338 -17.73 4.05 31.22
C LYS A 338 -17.77 4.64 32.63
#